data_AF-A0A2R6EBT3-F1
#
_entry.id   AF-A0A2R6EBT3-F1
#
_cell.length_a   1.000
_cell.length_b   1.000
_cell.length_c   1.000
_cell.angle_alpha   90.00
_cell.angle_beta   90.00
_cell.angle_gamma   90.00
#
_symmetry.space_group_name_H-M   'P 1'
#
loop_
_entity.id
_entity.type
_entity.pdbx_description
1 polymer ?
#
loop_
_entity_poly.entity_id
_entity_poly.type
_entity_poly.pdbx_seq_one_letter_code
_entity_poly.pdbx_strand_id
1 'polypeptide(L)'
;LTRPHEEFTATARGEHELDYGTPYHEGPGSEEINNRVQELAEDKGVSMAQIALAWHFQNDNVDAPIVGTSSIEHLEEAVEALDVSLSDSDVEYLEEPYPPVPVFGFD
;
A
#
# COMPACT_ATOMS: atom_id res chain seq x y z
N LEU A 1 1.53 -2.95 -2.32
CA LEU A 1 1.56 -2.28 -1.00
C LEU A 1 1.31 -3.23 0.17
N THR A 2 0.44 -4.24 0.08
CA THR A 2 0.17 -5.13 1.24
C THR A 2 0.93 -6.47 1.18
N ARG A 3 1.98 -6.56 0.35
CA ARG A 3 2.85 -7.72 0.17
C ARG A 3 4.11 -7.32 -0.64
N PRO A 4 5.19 -8.11 -0.57
CA PRO A 4 6.39 -7.88 -1.37
C PRO A 4 6.06 -7.69 -2.85
N HIS A 5 6.82 -6.84 -3.54
CA HIS A 5 6.54 -6.51 -4.94
C HIS A 5 6.54 -7.74 -5.85
N GLU A 6 7.49 -8.66 -5.62
CA GLU A 6 7.61 -9.92 -6.37
C GLU A 6 6.42 -10.87 -6.18
N GLU A 7 5.65 -10.71 -5.10
CA GLU A 7 4.46 -11.52 -4.81
C GLU A 7 3.16 -10.90 -5.36
N PHE A 8 3.25 -9.94 -6.28
CA PHE A 8 2.08 -9.25 -6.84
C PHE A 8 1.00 -10.23 -7.33
N THR A 9 1.39 -11.26 -8.08
CA THR A 9 0.51 -12.28 -8.66
C THR A 9 0.12 -13.40 -7.69
N ALA A 10 0.50 -13.33 -6.41
CA ALA A 10 0.14 -14.35 -5.42
C ALA A 10 -1.36 -14.40 -5.07
N THR A 11 -2.19 -13.54 -5.67
CA THR A 11 -3.64 -13.52 -5.44
C THR A 11 -4.41 -13.43 -6.74
N ALA A 12 -5.64 -13.95 -6.75
CA ALA A 12 -6.56 -13.87 -7.88
C ALA A 12 -6.76 -12.43 -8.39
N ARG A 13 -6.72 -11.43 -7.51
CA ARG A 13 -6.78 -10.01 -7.90
C ARG A 13 -5.54 -9.58 -8.70
N GLY A 14 -4.35 -9.91 -8.20
CA GLY A 14 -3.09 -9.57 -8.89
C GLY A 14 -2.96 -10.27 -10.24
N GLU A 15 -3.37 -11.54 -10.33
CA GLU A 15 -3.45 -12.27 -11.61
C GLU A 15 -4.41 -11.58 -12.60
N HIS A 16 -5.61 -11.21 -12.16
CA HIS A 16 -6.59 -10.52 -12.99
C HIS A 16 -6.10 -9.12 -13.43
N GLU A 17 -5.47 -8.36 -12.53
CA GLU A 17 -4.90 -7.05 -12.84
C GLU A 17 -3.79 -7.14 -13.89
N LEU A 18 -2.99 -8.22 -13.87
CA LEU A 18 -1.96 -8.49 -14.88
C LEU A 18 -2.57 -8.91 -16.22
N ASP A 19 -3.55 -9.81 -16.23
CA ASP A 19 -4.26 -10.25 -17.45
C ASP A 19 -4.95 -9.08 -18.17
N TYR A 20 -5.58 -8.19 -17.39
CA TYR A 20 -6.25 -7.00 -17.93
C TYR A 20 -5.26 -5.90 -18.39
N GLY A 21 -3.97 -6.04 -18.11
CA GLY A 21 -2.95 -5.04 -18.47
C GLY A 21 -3.06 -3.75 -17.66
N THR A 22 -3.53 -3.81 -16.41
CA THR A 22 -3.55 -2.63 -15.55
C THR A 22 -2.11 -2.22 -15.18
N PRO A 23 -1.75 -0.93 -15.33
CA PRO A 23 -0.34 -0.52 -15.24
C PRO A 23 0.11 -0.28 -13.79
N TYR A 24 -0.75 -0.48 -12.78
CA TYR A 24 -0.49 0.03 -11.44
C TYR A 24 0.72 -0.63 -10.75
N HIS A 25 0.97 -1.92 -11.01
CA HIS A 25 2.10 -2.62 -10.43
C HIS A 25 3.44 -2.19 -11.05
N GLU A 26 3.48 -1.90 -12.35
CA GLU A 26 4.67 -1.41 -13.07
C GLU A 26 4.69 0.13 -13.24
N GLY A 27 3.79 0.81 -12.54
CA GLY A 27 3.66 2.26 -12.62
C GLY A 27 4.94 2.96 -12.17
N PRO A 28 5.21 4.19 -12.66
CA PRO A 28 6.35 4.97 -12.20
C PRO A 28 6.37 5.08 -10.66
N GLY A 29 7.47 4.63 -10.05
CA GLY A 29 7.65 4.63 -8.59
C GLY A 29 6.99 3.46 -7.84
N SER A 30 6.15 2.64 -8.48
CA SER A 30 5.34 1.61 -7.80
C SER A 30 6.17 0.53 -7.09
N GLU A 31 7.24 0.04 -7.72
CA GLU A 31 8.13 -0.96 -7.10
C GLU A 31 8.87 -0.38 -5.89
N GLU A 32 9.50 0.78 -6.07
CA GLU A 32 10.24 1.47 -5.01
C GLU A 32 9.34 1.77 -3.81
N ILE A 33 8.15 2.35 -4.01
CA ILE A 33 7.19 2.61 -2.93
C ILE A 33 6.84 1.33 -2.19
N ASN A 34 6.58 0.23 -2.92
CA ASN A 34 6.22 -1.04 -2.28
C ASN A 34 7.38 -1.62 -1.46
N ASN A 35 8.61 -1.51 -1.95
CA ASN A 35 9.80 -1.93 -1.22
C ASN A 35 10.01 -1.09 0.05
N ARG A 36 9.82 0.24 -0.01
CA ARG A 36 9.88 1.11 1.17
C ARG A 36 8.80 0.77 2.21
N VAL A 37 7.59 0.42 1.77
CA VAL A 37 6.54 -0.09 2.66
C VAL A 37 6.97 -1.40 3.33
N GLN A 38 7.61 -2.30 2.59
CA GLN A 38 8.13 -3.56 3.13
C GLN A 38 9.20 -3.31 4.20
N GLU A 39 10.18 -2.47 3.90
CA GLU A 39 11.26 -2.10 4.82
C GLU A 39 10.70 -1.52 6.13
N LEU A 40 9.78 -0.55 6.05
CA LEU A 40 9.16 0.02 7.25
C LEU A 40 8.32 -1.00 8.04
N ALA A 41 7.66 -1.94 7.35
CA ALA A 41 6.90 -3.00 8.00
C ALA A 41 7.84 -3.93 8.80
N GLU A 42 8.97 -4.32 8.20
CA GLU A 42 10.01 -5.12 8.85
C GLU A 42 10.64 -4.39 10.04
N ASP A 43 10.99 -3.12 9.87
CA ASP A 43 11.60 -2.28 10.92
C ASP A 43 10.68 -2.07 12.13
N LYS A 44 9.38 -1.90 11.90
CA LYS A 44 8.38 -1.69 12.95
C LYS A 44 7.77 -3.00 13.48
N GLY A 45 8.06 -4.14 12.85
CA GLY A 45 7.53 -5.45 13.23
C GLY A 45 6.01 -5.57 13.04
N VAL A 46 5.47 -4.94 12.00
CA VAL A 46 4.03 -4.91 11.66
C VAL A 46 3.82 -5.40 10.23
N SER A 47 2.58 -5.63 9.81
CA SER A 47 2.28 -6.04 8.43
C SER A 47 2.44 -4.86 7.46
N MET A 48 2.75 -5.16 6.20
CA MET A 48 2.77 -4.14 5.14
C MET A 48 1.38 -3.48 4.96
N ALA A 49 0.30 -4.23 5.20
CA ALA A 49 -1.06 -3.68 5.18
C ALA A 49 -1.24 -2.63 6.29
N GLN A 50 -0.69 -2.88 7.49
CA GLN A 50 -0.73 -1.95 8.61
C GLN A 50 0.04 -0.66 8.30
N ILE A 51 1.23 -0.73 7.67
CA ILE A 51 1.95 0.48 7.22
C ILE A 51 1.13 1.29 6.22
N ALA A 52 0.56 0.64 5.20
CA ALA A 52 -0.23 1.32 4.18
C ALA A 52 -1.48 2.00 4.77
N LEU A 53 -2.16 1.34 5.71
CA LEU A 53 -3.32 1.91 6.42
C LEU A 53 -2.92 3.04 7.37
N ALA A 54 -1.82 2.89 8.11
CA ALA A 54 -1.30 3.92 9.00
C ALA A 54 -0.95 5.21 8.25
N TRP A 55 -0.41 5.10 7.03
CA TRP A 55 -0.18 6.24 6.16
C TRP A 55 -1.50 6.96 5.81
N HIS A 56 -2.55 6.21 5.47
CA HIS A 56 -3.88 6.80 5.23
C HIS A 56 -4.45 7.51 6.45
N PHE A 57 -4.34 6.91 7.64
CA PHE A 57 -4.91 7.48 8.87
C PHE A 57 -4.21 8.76 9.33
N GLN A 58 -2.95 8.97 8.93
CA GLN A 58 -2.16 10.16 9.27
C GLN A 58 -2.18 11.24 8.18
N ASN A 59 -2.77 10.95 7.01
CA ASN A 59 -2.87 11.92 5.93
C ASN A 59 -4.04 12.88 6.18
N ASP A 60 -3.74 14.16 6.38
CA ASP A 60 -4.74 15.21 6.65
C ASP A 60 -5.81 15.38 5.54
N ASN A 61 -5.56 14.85 4.34
CA ASN A 61 -6.53 14.88 3.24
C ASN A 61 -7.51 13.69 3.27
N VAL A 62 -7.37 12.78 4.23
CA VAL A 62 -8.16 11.55 4.36
C VAL A 62 -8.94 11.58 5.67
N ASP A 63 -10.26 11.77 5.59
CA ASP A 63 -11.13 11.67 6.77
C ASP A 63 -11.30 10.22 7.26
N ALA A 64 -11.52 9.28 6.33
CA ALA A 64 -11.64 7.85 6.62
C ALA A 64 -11.44 6.99 5.35
N PRO A 65 -10.49 6.03 5.34
CA PRO A 65 -10.35 5.09 4.23
C PRO A 65 -11.47 4.04 4.24
N ILE A 66 -11.88 3.59 3.05
CA ILE A 66 -12.82 2.48 2.89
C ILE A 66 -12.02 1.17 2.88
N VAL A 67 -12.19 0.34 3.91
CA VAL A 67 -11.51 -0.95 4.03
C VAL A 67 -12.48 -2.09 3.71
N GLY A 68 -12.17 -2.87 2.66
CA GLY A 68 -12.93 -4.05 2.28
C GLY A 68 -12.17 -5.33 2.61
N THR A 69 -12.76 -6.22 3.39
CA THR A 69 -12.19 -7.52 3.74
C THR A 69 -13.25 -8.61 3.85
N SER A 70 -12.88 -9.84 3.50
CA SER A 70 -13.67 -11.05 3.72
C SER A 70 -13.07 -11.96 4.81
N SER A 71 -12.02 -11.51 5.49
CA SER A 71 -11.33 -12.23 6.58
C SER A 71 -11.42 -11.43 7.88
N ILE A 72 -11.68 -12.13 8.98
CA ILE A 72 -11.66 -11.54 10.33
C ILE A 72 -10.24 -11.10 10.68
N GLU A 73 -9.24 -11.90 10.36
CA GLU A 73 -7.82 -11.59 10.63
C GLU A 73 -7.40 -10.27 9.97
N HIS A 74 -7.71 -10.07 8.68
CA HIS A 74 -7.43 -8.80 8.01
C HIS A 74 -8.24 -7.62 8.58
N LEU A 75 -9.43 -7.88 9.16
CA LEU A 75 -10.20 -6.84 9.85
C LEU A 75 -9.49 -6.42 11.14
N GLU A 76 -8.99 -7.38 11.91
CA GLU A 76 -8.22 -7.15 13.13
C GLU A 76 -6.92 -6.40 12.81
N GLU A 77 -6.16 -6.82 11.81
CA GLU A 77 -4.96 -6.10 11.36
C GLU A 77 -5.26 -4.64 10.98
N ALA A 78 -6.39 -4.41 10.28
CA ALA A 78 -6.79 -3.06 9.88
C ALA A 78 -7.16 -2.17 11.07
N VAL A 79 -7.69 -2.75 12.15
CA VAL A 79 -7.97 -2.04 13.41
C VAL A 79 -6.65 -1.75 14.14
N GLU A 80 -5.75 -2.73 14.24
CA GLU A 80 -4.43 -2.58 14.87
C GLU A 80 -3.55 -1.54 14.16
N ALA A 81 -3.76 -1.30 12.87
CA ALA A 81 -3.08 -0.23 12.13
C ALA A 81 -3.33 1.18 12.73
N LEU A 82 -4.38 1.38 13.54
CA LEU A 82 -4.62 2.63 14.27
C LEU A 82 -3.56 2.91 15.34
N ASP A 83 -2.88 1.87 15.84
CA ASP A 83 -1.82 1.99 16.85
C ASP A 83 -0.43 2.21 16.21
N VAL A 84 -0.32 2.15 14.89
CA VAL A 84 0.94 2.35 14.16
C VAL A 84 1.16 3.83 13.87
N SER A 85 2.22 4.39 14.46
CA SER A 85 2.64 5.78 14.20
C SER A 85 3.76 5.83 13.16
N LEU A 86 3.60 6.72 12.18
CA LEU A 86 4.63 7.05 11.20
C LEU A 86 5.18 8.43 11.55
N SER A 87 6.50 8.54 11.62
CA SER A 87 7.15 9.84 11.79
C SER A 87 7.06 10.66 10.49
N ASP A 88 7.26 11.97 10.57
CA ASP A 88 7.33 12.82 9.38
C ASP A 88 8.37 12.31 8.37
N SER A 89 9.49 11.76 8.85
CA SER A 89 10.51 11.14 7.99
C SER A 89 10.07 9.82 7.39
N ASP A 90 9.25 9.01 8.08
CA ASP A 90 8.68 7.79 7.51
C ASP A 90 7.72 8.15 6.37
N VAL A 91 6.90 9.18 6.57
CA VAL A 91 5.95 9.67 5.55
C VAL A 91 6.70 10.25 4.35
N GLU A 92 7.69 11.12 4.57
CA GLU A 92 8.53 11.66 3.50
C GLU A 92 9.26 10.55 2.74
N TYR A 93 9.76 9.53 3.46
CA TYR A 93 10.39 8.36 2.85
C TYR A 93 9.42 7.58 1.94
N LEU A 94 8.18 7.36 2.36
CA LEU A 94 7.17 6.67 1.54
C LEU A 94 6.76 7.49 0.30
N GLU A 95 6.73 8.81 0.41
CA GLU A 95 6.21 9.71 -0.62
C GLU A 95 7.25 10.19 -1.64
N GLU A 96 8.52 10.31 -1.26
CA GLU A 96 9.61 10.79 -2.11
C GLU A 96 9.65 10.16 -3.53
N PRO A 97 9.50 8.83 -3.71
CA PRO A 97 9.58 8.22 -5.04
C PRO A 97 8.31 8.40 -5.88
N TYR A 98 7.22 8.96 -5.34
CA TYR A 98 5.95 9.11 -6.03
C TYR A 98 5.98 10.19 -7.12
N PRO A 99 5.69 9.83 -8.38
CA PRO A 99 5.46 10.80 -9.45
C PRO A 99 3.98 10.89 -9.86
N PRO A 100 3.55 11.98 -10.51
CA PRO A 100 2.25 12.01 -11.18
C PRO A 100 2.12 10.88 -12.21
N VAL A 101 1.02 10.12 -12.14
CA VAL A 101 0.72 9.01 -13.07
C VAL A 101 -0.34 9.41 -14.10
N PRO A 102 -0.24 8.95 -15.35
CA PRO A 102 -1.27 9.18 -16.35
C PRO A 102 -2.56 8.42 -16.01
N VAL A 103 -3.70 8.94 -16.47
CA VAL A 103 -4.98 8.25 -16.32
C VAL A 103 -5.00 7.01 -17.23
N PHE A 104 -5.27 5.84 -16.65
CA PHE A 104 -5.45 4.60 -17.40
C PHE A 104 -6.90 4.45 -17.89
N GLY A 105 -7.08 3.90 -19.10
CA GLY A 105 -8.40 3.57 -19.64
C GLY A 105 -9.08 4.68 -20.45
N PHE A 106 -8.37 5.76 -20.79
CA PHE A 106 -8.85 6.82 -21.68
C PHE A 106 -7.79 7.11 -22.75
N ASP A 107 -8.23 7.28 -24.00
CA ASP A 107 -7.42 7.80 -25.13
C ASP A 107 -7.51 9.34 -25.20
#